data_AF-A0A1G9Q6M6-F1
#
_entry.id   AF-A0A1G9Q6M6-F1
#
_cell.length_a   1.000
_cell.length_b   1.000
_cell.length_c   1.000
_cell.angle_alpha   90.00
_cell.angle_beta   90.00
_cell.angle_gamma   90.00
#
_symmetry.space_group_name_H-M   'P 1'
#
loop_
_entity.id
_entity.type
_entity.pdbx_description
1 polymer ?
#
loop_
_entity_poly.entity_id
_entity_poly.type
_entity_poly.pdbx_seq_one_letter_code
_entity_poly.pdbx_strand_id
1 'polypeptide(L)' 'MNLFVNALSIVIVGILAVSLIYTLSVGRHQKAVEGEIDTEIPKPVQKHVYLSNPIFLSYGIFFALVLFIILFVAITFLR' A
#
# COMPACT_ATOMS: atom_id res chain seq x y z
N MET A 1 13.89 4.28 27.30
CA MET A 1 13.61 4.12 25.86
C MET A 1 14.86 4.49 25.08
N ASN A 2 15.31 3.64 24.14
CA ASN A 2 16.55 3.84 23.40
C ASN A 2 16.35 4.85 22.26
N LEU A 3 17.33 5.72 21.99
CA LEU A 3 17.26 6.74 20.92
C LEU A 3 16.91 6.12 19.57
N PHE A 4 17.50 4.96 19.28
CA PHE A 4 17.23 4.18 18.07
C PHE A 4 15.76 3.76 17.94
N VAL A 5 15.17 3.25 19.03
CA VAL A 5 13.78 2.78 19.06
C VAL A 5 12.81 3.96 18.89
N ASN A 6 13.13 5.10 19.49
CA ASN A 6 12.32 6.32 19.33
C ASN A 6 12.36 6.85 17.90
N ALA A 7 13.55 6.92 17.29
CA ALA A 7 13.70 7.37 15.90
C ALA A 7 12.94 6.46 14.93
N LEU A 8 13.05 5.15 15.09
CA LEU A 8 12.33 4.18 14.25
C LEU A 8 10.81 4.30 14.42
N SER A 9 10.34 4.50 15.66
CA SER A 9 8.91 4.65 15.94
C SER A 9 8.32 5.89 15.25
N ILE A 10 9.05 7.01 15.25
CA ILE A 10 8.62 8.25 14.56
C ILE A 10 8.50 8.01 13.06
N VAL A 11 9.48 7.32 12.45
CA VAL A 11 9.44 7.00 11.02
C VAL A 11 8.24 6.13 10.67
N ILE A 12 7.98 5.08 11.47
CA ILE A 12 6.83 4.19 11.26
C ILE A 12 5.51 4.97 11.36
N VAL A 13 5.34 5.78 12.40
CA VAL A 13 4.13 6.61 12.56
C VAL A 13 3.97 7.59 11.40
N GLY A 14 5.06 8.18 10.91
CA GLY A 14 5.05 9.06 9.74
C GLY A 14 4.57 8.34 8.47
N ILE A 15 5.11 7.15 8.20
CA ILE A 15 4.68 6.33 7.05
C ILE A 15 3.20 5.98 7.17
N LEU A 16 2.75 5.52 8.34
CA LEU A 16 1.34 5.17 8.57
C LEU A 16 0.42 6.37 8.37
N ALA A 17 0.77 7.55 8.89
CA ALA A 17 -0.02 8.77 8.73
C ALA A 17 -0.14 9.18 7.25
N VAL A 18 0.98 9.17 6.51
CA VAL A 18 0.99 9.51 5.08
C VAL A 18 0.17 8.50 4.28
N SER A 19 0.33 7.20 4.52
CA SER A 19 -0.44 6.15 3.86
C SER A 19 -1.93 6.28 4.14
N LEU A 20 -2.33 6.61 5.37
CA LEU A 20 -3.73 6.82 5.74
C LEU A 20 -4.32 8.05 5.02
N ILE A 21 -3.61 9.18 5.01
CA ILE A 21 -4.05 10.40 4.31
C ILE A 21 -4.18 10.12 2.81
N TYR A 22 -3.21 9.45 2.21
CA TYR A 22 -3.24 9.07 0.81
C TYR A 22 -4.43 8.17 0.49
N THR A 23 -4.68 7.16 1.32
CA THR A 23 -5.83 6.25 1.18
C THR A 23 -7.15 7.00 1.27
N LEU A 24 -7.30 7.90 2.24
CA LEU A 24 -8.50 8.71 2.39
C LEU A 24 -8.69 9.69 1.22
N SER A 25 -7.61 10.31 0.72
CA SER A 25 -7.66 11.19 -0.44
C SER A 25 -8.11 10.43 -1.70
N VAL A 26 -7.47 9.30 -2.01
CA VAL A 26 -7.82 8.47 -3.17
C VAL A 26 -9.24 7.90 -3.05
N GLY A 27 -9.62 7.40 -1.87
CA GLY A 27 -10.98 6.89 -1.61
C GLY A 27 -12.06 7.96 -1.74
N ARG A 28 -11.76 9.22 -1.36
CA ARG A 28 -12.68 10.35 -1.58
C ARG A 28 -12.81 10.72 -3.05
N HIS A 29 -11.74 10.61 -3.83
CA HIS A 29 -11.81 10.82 -5.29
C HIS A 29 -12.63 9.73 -5.98
N GLN A 30 -12.56 8.47 -5.55
CA GLN A 30 -13.42 7.40 -6.10
C GLN A 30 -14.90 7.61 -5.75
N LYS A 31 -15.24 7.95 -4.50
CA LYS A 31 -16.63 8.21 -4.09
C LYS A 31 -17.24 9.46 -4.74
N ALA A 32 -16.43 10.45 -5.08
CA ALA A 32 -16.88 11.62 -5.85
C ALA A 32 -17.15 11.27 -7.33
N VAL A 33 -16.58 10.19 -7.84
CA VAL A 33 -16.78 9.66 -9.20
C VAL A 33 -17.93 8.64 -9.26
N GLU A 34 -18.31 8.03 -8.14
CA GLU A 34 -19.51 7.16 -8.00
C GLU A 34 -20.86 7.91 -8.14
N GLY A 35 -20.88 9.21 -8.46
CA GLY A 35 -22.11 9.90 -8.87
C GLY A 35 -22.71 9.37 -10.19
N GLU A 36 -21.95 8.57 -10.95
CA GLU A 36 -22.36 7.95 -12.20
C GLU A 36 -21.98 6.45 -12.17
N ILE A 37 -22.73 5.65 -11.40
CA ILE A 37 -22.46 4.22 -11.15
C ILE A 37 -22.50 3.34 -12.43
N ASP A 38 -22.78 3.91 -13.61
CA ASP A 38 -22.93 3.19 -14.88
C ASP A 38 -22.21 3.87 -16.08
N THR A 39 -21.09 4.59 -15.86
CA THR A 39 -20.27 5.08 -16.98
C THR A 39 -19.16 4.08 -17.35
N GLU A 40 -19.02 3.84 -18.66
CA GLU A 40 -18.02 2.93 -19.23
C GLU A 40 -16.62 3.22 -18.65
N ILE A 41 -15.95 2.18 -18.12
CA ILE A 41 -14.58 2.28 -17.61
C ILE A 41 -13.73 2.97 -18.69
N PRO A 42 -13.12 4.14 -18.40
CA PRO A 42 -12.36 4.89 -19.38
C PRO A 42 -11.31 4.01 -20.07
N LYS A 43 -11.32 3.98 -21.40
CA LYS A 43 -10.41 3.21 -22.26
C LYS A 43 -8.92 3.20 -21.82
N PRO A 44 -8.33 4.29 -21.29
CA PRO A 44 -6.95 4.26 -20.79
C PRO A 44 -6.75 3.42 -19.52
N VAL A 45 -7.77 3.28 -18.66
CA VAL A 45 -7.71 2.45 -17.44
C VAL A 45 -7.81 0.95 -17.76
N GLN A 46 -8.56 0.60 -18.81
CA GLN A 46 -8.59 -0.78 -19.34
C GLN A 46 -7.21 -1.23 -19.87
N LYS A 47 -6.37 -0.29 -20.31
CA LYS A 47 -5.08 -0.60 -20.93
C LYS A 47 -4.06 -1.12 -19.91
N HIS A 48 -4.13 -0.68 -18.65
CA HIS A 48 -3.18 -1.04 -17.58
C HIS A 48 -3.88 -1.28 -16.22
N VAL A 49 -4.91 -2.12 -16.21
CA VAL A 49 -5.73 -2.46 -15.01
C VAL A 49 -4.87 -2.86 -13.81
N TYR A 50 -3.80 -3.62 -14.02
CA TYR A 50 -2.96 -4.15 -12.94
C TYR A 50 -1.96 -3.14 -12.35
N LEU A 51 -1.48 -2.17 -13.14
CA LEU A 51 -0.51 -1.16 -12.69
C LEU A 51 -1.19 0.08 -12.11
N SER A 52 -2.40 0.40 -12.58
CA SER A 52 -3.14 1.58 -12.15
C SER A 52 -4.13 1.30 -11.02
N ASN A 53 -4.34 0.04 -10.62
CA ASN A 53 -5.21 -0.31 -9.51
C ASN A 53 -4.40 -0.42 -8.20
N PRO A 54 -4.55 0.53 -7.25
CA PRO A 54 -3.80 0.57 -6.00
C PRO A 54 -4.03 -0.67 -5.11
N ILE A 55 -5.12 -1.42 -5.32
CA ILE A 55 -5.41 -2.67 -4.60
C ILE A 55 -4.41 -3.76 -5.02
N PHE A 56 -4.19 -3.95 -6.33
CA PHE A 56 -3.23 -4.95 -6.83
C PHE A 56 -1.80 -4.64 -6.40
N LEU A 57 -1.42 -3.36 -6.42
CA LEU A 57 -0.11 -2.93 -5.96
C LEU A 57 0.09 -3.21 -4.46
N SER A 58 -0.95 -2.99 -3.64
CA SER A 58 -0.92 -3.29 -2.21
C SER A 58 -0.72 -4.77 -1.93
N TYR A 59 -1.41 -5.66 -2.65
CA TYR A 59 -1.18 -7.10 -2.54
C TYR A 59 0.24 -7.51 -2.97
N GLY A 60 0.76 -6.93 -4.05
CA GLY A 60 2.14 -7.19 -4.50
C GLY A 60 3.18 -6.82 -3.44
N ILE A 61 3.06 -5.62 -2.85
CA ILE A 61 3.95 -5.15 -1.77
C ILE A 61 3.82 -6.04 -0.54
N PHE A 62 2.59 -6.40 -0.15
CA PHE A 62 2.35 -7.30 0.98
C PHE A 62 3.06 -8.65 0.79
N PHE A 63 2.86 -9.31 -0.34
CA PHE A 63 3.50 -10.61 -0.62
C PHE A 63 5.03 -10.50 -0.67
N ALA A 64 5.57 -9.41 -1.23
CA ALA A 64 7.00 -9.16 -1.26
C ALA A 64 7.58 -9.01 0.17
N LEU A 65 6.91 -8.26 1.04
CA LEU A 65 7.31 -8.10 2.45
C LEU A 65 7.20 -9.42 3.22
N VAL A 66 6.15 -10.20 3.02
CA VAL A 66 6.00 -11.52 3.64
C VAL A 66 7.14 -12.45 3.22
N LEU A 67 7.44 -12.54 1.92
CA LEU A 67 8.57 -13.31 1.40
C LEU A 67 9.90 -12.85 2.00
N PHE A 68 10.11 -11.54 2.09
CA PHE A 68 11.32 -10.97 2.67
C PHE A 68 11.47 -11.35 4.16
N ILE A 69 10.38 -11.29 4.94
CA ILE A 69 10.36 -11.72 6.34
C ILE A 69 10.67 -13.21 6.45
N ILE A 70 10.02 -14.06 5.62
CA ILE A 70 10.26 -15.51 5.63
C ILE A 70 11.74 -15.80 5.32
N LEU A 71 12.33 -15.16 4.31
CA LEU A 71 13.74 -15.31 3.96
C LEU A 71 14.67 -14.86 5.10
N PHE A 72 14.40 -13.69 5.68
CA PHE A 72 15.14 -13.19 6.83
C PHE A 72 15.11 -14.20 7.99
N VAL A 73 13.92 -14.68 8.34
CA VAL A 73 13.75 -15.67 9.42
C VAL A 73 14.46 -16.98 9.10
N ALA A 74 14.35 -17.47 7.86
CA ALA A 74 15.01 -18.69 7.43
C ALA A 74 16.55 -18.58 7.52
N ILE A 75 17.14 -17.47 7.08
CA ILE A 75 18.60 -17.28 7.12
C ILE A 75 19.09 -17.07 8.56
N THR A 76 18.34 -16.34 9.38
CA THR A 76 18.80 -15.94 10.72
C THR A 76 18.52 -17.00 11.79
N PHE A 77 17.40 -17.72 11.71
CA PHE A 77 16.94 -18.63 12.78
C PHE A 77 16.90 -20.10 12.36
N LEU A 78 16.90 -20.41 11.06
CA LEU A 78 16.93 -21.78 10.55
C LEU A 78 18.38 -22.20 10.20
N ARG A 79 19.32 -21.83 11.07
CA ARG A 79 20.72 -22.28 11.06
C ARG A 79 21.06 -22.95 12.39
#